data_AF-A0AAJ0AD34-F1
#
_entry.id   AF-A0AAJ0AD34-F1
#
_cell.length_a   1.000
_cell.length_b   1.000
_cell.length_c   1.000
_cell.angle_alpha   90.00
_cell.angle_beta   90.00
_cell.angle_gamma   90.00
#
_symmetry.space_group_name_H-M   'P 1'
#
loop_
_entity.id
_entity.type
_entity.pdbx_description
1 polymer ?
#
loop_
_entity_poly.entity_id
_entity_poly.type
_entity_poly.pdbx_seq_one_letter_code
_entity_poly.pdbx_strand_id
1 'polypeptide(L)'
;MALRFVHRFAPVSKNLSSYKCSPPSLPQRVVPVILQIPSTRHISTTSITMATNGTNGVNGHANGANGTKSKFDPNFTQHVIDLMSPETKPRHRVVLGSLIKHLHDFCRDVELTQEEWVLGVNYINSIGQAYQKNRNEAWRVCDILGIESLVDEINHTVETDSGVAPTSSTILGPFWSPETPFRDLGASVVQNMPKDGQLTYFHGVIKDAETGKGIPDAVFDMWQASTNGKYDVFDPENQTRHNLRGKFKTDAEGKFYFYCLKPTEYAIDTSGPSADLLKLMGRHPYRPAHIHMMVTHPEFIGVTAQLYPSDDPYLETDTACAVKDDLLLTFKPVQNEAKGATLDVEYDVRLVSKKYKPDSQMLMQNANQNKF
;
A
#
# COMPACT_ATOMS: atom_id res chain seq x y z
N MET A 1 11.63 66.65 -49.65
CA MET A 1 12.59 66.42 -50.75
C MET A 1 13.28 65.09 -50.48
N ALA A 2 13.08 64.11 -51.37
CA ALA A 2 13.85 62.86 -51.63
C ALA A 2 14.41 62.05 -50.43
N LEU A 3 13.92 60.83 -50.14
CA LEU A 3 14.11 59.51 -50.81
C LEU A 3 15.30 58.68 -50.26
N ARG A 4 14.96 57.45 -49.79
CA ARG A 4 15.64 56.14 -49.98
C ARG A 4 17.01 55.93 -49.30
N PHE A 5 17.42 54.72 -48.90
CA PHE A 5 17.36 53.43 -49.58
C PHE A 5 17.37 52.23 -48.61
N VAL A 6 16.62 51.19 -48.99
CA VAL A 6 16.71 49.79 -48.54
C VAL A 6 17.75 49.06 -49.40
N HIS A 7 18.58 48.18 -48.84
CA HIS A 7 19.11 47.01 -49.59
C HIS A 7 19.19 45.77 -48.68
N ARG A 8 18.57 44.68 -49.17
CA ARG A 8 18.66 43.30 -48.67
C ARG A 8 19.92 42.64 -49.21
N PHE A 9 20.51 41.70 -48.46
CA PHE A 9 21.04 40.44 -48.98
C PHE A 9 21.01 39.36 -47.87
N ALA A 10 20.52 38.17 -48.22
CA ALA A 10 20.78 36.87 -47.57
C ALA A 10 21.52 35.99 -48.61
N PRO A 11 21.95 34.73 -48.37
CA PRO A 11 21.99 33.91 -47.15
C PRO A 11 23.36 33.23 -46.90
N VAL A 12 23.62 32.64 -45.72
CA VAL A 12 24.62 31.56 -45.57
C VAL A 12 24.16 30.56 -44.51
N SER A 13 23.98 29.31 -44.95
CA SER A 13 23.82 28.10 -44.14
C SER A 13 25.14 27.68 -43.48
N LYS A 14 25.11 27.28 -42.21
CA LYS A 14 26.11 26.34 -41.65
C LYS A 14 25.48 25.36 -40.66
N ASN A 15 25.54 24.09 -41.06
CA ASN A 15 25.47 22.91 -40.20
C ASN A 15 26.53 22.98 -39.10
N LEU A 16 26.15 22.59 -37.88
CA LEU A 16 27.09 22.23 -36.82
C LEU A 16 26.71 20.86 -36.26
N SER A 17 27.50 19.87 -36.67
CA SER A 17 27.58 18.53 -36.12
C SER A 17 28.89 18.40 -35.35
N SER A 18 28.84 17.62 -34.27
CA SER A 18 29.94 16.96 -33.58
C SER A 18 30.87 17.79 -32.68
N TYR A 19 30.56 17.75 -31.38
CA TYR A 19 31.59 17.67 -30.33
C TYR A 19 31.39 16.34 -29.60
N LYS A 20 32.30 15.39 -29.85
CA LYS A 20 32.45 14.15 -29.07
C LYS A 20 33.30 14.47 -27.84
N CYS A 21 32.76 14.23 -26.64
CA CYS A 21 33.52 14.17 -25.40
C CYS A 21 33.57 12.71 -24.94
N SER A 22 34.77 12.16 -24.77
CA SER A 22 35.01 10.79 -24.30
C SER A 22 34.75 10.68 -22.79
N PRO A 23 34.14 9.58 -22.29
CA PRO A 23 33.95 9.38 -20.85
C PRO A 23 35.21 8.81 -20.18
N PRO A 24 35.44 9.07 -18.88
CA PRO A 24 36.53 8.49 -18.13
C PRO A 24 36.25 7.01 -17.80
N SER A 25 37.34 6.24 -17.74
CA SER A 25 37.40 4.79 -17.49
C SER A 25 36.89 4.38 -16.11
N LEU A 26 35.93 3.44 -16.08
CA LEU A 26 35.46 2.73 -14.89
C LEU A 26 36.45 1.61 -14.47
N PRO A 27 36.69 1.38 -13.17
CA PRO A 27 37.43 0.21 -12.70
C PRO A 27 36.53 -1.04 -12.70
N GLN A 28 37.12 -2.12 -13.22
CA GLN A 28 36.81 -3.55 -13.19
C GLN A 28 35.43 -4.02 -12.65
N ARG A 29 34.69 -4.68 -13.57
CA ARG A 29 33.52 -5.54 -13.33
C ARG A 29 33.76 -6.56 -12.22
N VAL A 30 32.88 -6.56 -11.22
CA VAL A 30 32.52 -7.74 -10.44
C VAL A 30 31.61 -8.59 -11.33
N VAL A 31 32.00 -9.84 -11.57
CA VAL A 31 31.22 -10.83 -12.33
C VAL A 31 30.08 -11.32 -11.44
N PRO A 32 28.80 -11.31 -11.88
CA PRO A 32 27.76 -11.98 -11.14
C PRO A 32 27.97 -13.50 -11.24
N VAL A 33 28.10 -14.17 -10.10
CA VAL A 33 28.08 -15.63 -10.04
C VAL A 33 26.66 -16.07 -10.39
N ILE A 34 26.46 -16.52 -11.63
CA ILE A 34 25.28 -17.26 -12.03
C ILE A 34 25.44 -18.65 -11.40
N LEU A 35 24.69 -18.93 -10.33
CA LEU A 35 24.67 -20.26 -9.73
C LEU A 35 23.78 -21.18 -10.59
N GLN A 36 24.43 -22.07 -11.33
CA GLN A 36 23.79 -23.11 -12.11
C GLN A 36 23.61 -24.34 -11.20
N ILE A 37 22.38 -24.65 -10.79
CA ILE A 37 22.07 -25.77 -9.90
C ILE A 37 22.13 -27.09 -10.72
N PRO A 38 22.95 -28.09 -10.36
CA PRO A 38 22.87 -29.41 -10.98
C PRO A 38 21.77 -30.25 -10.33
N SER A 39 20.92 -30.79 -11.19
CA SER A 39 19.84 -31.74 -10.91
C SER A 39 20.38 -33.15 -10.56
N THR A 40 19.69 -33.80 -9.62
CA THR A 40 19.61 -35.25 -9.32
C THR A 40 20.82 -36.00 -8.74
N ARG A 41 20.59 -36.64 -7.58
CA ARG A 41 21.19 -37.95 -7.25
C ARG A 41 20.17 -38.91 -6.64
N HIS A 42 20.19 -40.12 -7.19
CA HIS A 42 19.44 -41.31 -6.82
C HIS A 42 19.77 -41.80 -5.40
N ILE A 43 18.73 -42.27 -4.70
CA ILE A 43 18.80 -43.04 -3.45
C ILE A 43 18.88 -44.52 -3.80
N SER A 44 19.79 -45.26 -3.15
CA SER A 44 19.79 -46.73 -3.14
C SER A 44 19.78 -47.24 -1.69
N THR A 45 18.87 -48.19 -1.49
CA THR A 45 18.48 -48.97 -0.30
C THR A 45 19.62 -49.83 0.29
N THR A 46 19.55 -50.18 1.58
CA THR A 46 19.58 -51.59 2.09
C THR A 46 19.31 -51.67 3.61
N SER A 47 18.22 -52.39 3.92
CA SER A 47 17.90 -53.37 5.00
C SER A 47 18.10 -53.15 6.51
N ILE A 48 17.00 -53.53 7.19
CA ILE A 48 16.68 -53.70 8.61
C ILE A 48 17.05 -55.11 9.10
N THR A 49 17.41 -55.32 10.38
CA THR A 49 16.94 -56.50 11.18
C THR A 49 17.03 -56.29 12.72
N MET A 50 15.85 -56.36 13.39
CA MET A 50 15.48 -56.93 14.74
C MET A 50 16.16 -56.47 16.05
N ALA A 51 15.57 -56.46 17.25
CA ALA A 51 14.20 -56.51 17.82
C ALA A 51 14.33 -56.45 19.38
N THR A 52 13.35 -55.92 20.14
CA THR A 52 12.60 -56.57 21.25
C THR A 52 11.93 -55.61 22.28
N ASN A 53 10.60 -55.76 22.36
CA ASN A 53 9.62 -55.76 23.47
C ASN A 53 9.54 -54.73 24.62
N GLY A 54 8.33 -54.16 24.76
CA GLY A 54 7.74 -53.62 26.00
C GLY A 54 6.30 -53.08 25.82
N THR A 55 5.30 -53.92 26.10
CA THR A 55 3.82 -53.73 26.23
C THR A 55 3.39 -52.58 27.19
N ASN A 56 2.21 -51.92 27.20
CA ASN A 56 0.80 -52.14 26.75
C ASN A 56 0.05 -50.77 26.77
N GLY A 57 -0.98 -50.56 25.92
CA GLY A 57 -1.91 -49.42 26.08
C GLY A 57 -2.93 -49.12 24.96
N VAL A 58 -4.04 -49.88 24.95
CA VAL A 58 -5.43 -49.57 24.51
C VAL A 58 -5.75 -49.04 23.09
N ASN A 59 -6.48 -49.89 22.37
CA ASN A 59 -7.19 -49.77 21.08
C ASN A 59 -7.84 -48.41 20.73
N GLY A 60 -7.41 -47.83 19.61
CA GLY A 60 -8.22 -46.97 18.74
C GLY A 60 -8.10 -47.47 17.31
N HIS A 61 -9.23 -47.78 16.66
CA HIS A 61 -9.27 -48.27 15.28
C HIS A 61 -8.72 -47.22 14.31
N ALA A 62 -7.51 -47.47 13.78
CA ALA A 62 -6.92 -46.70 12.70
C ALA A 62 -7.41 -47.26 11.36
N ASN A 63 -8.29 -46.52 10.68
CA ASN A 63 -8.53 -46.73 9.25
C ASN A 63 -7.28 -46.28 8.49
N GLY A 64 -6.70 -47.21 7.74
CA GLY A 64 -5.48 -47.03 6.98
C GLY A 64 -5.57 -45.92 5.95
N ALA A 65 -4.86 -44.82 6.20
CA ALA A 65 -4.25 -44.05 5.15
C ALA A 65 -2.82 -44.57 4.99
N ASN A 66 -2.45 -45.03 3.79
CA ASN A 66 -1.06 -45.18 3.38
C ASN A 66 -0.42 -43.78 3.41
N GLY A 67 -0.04 -43.32 4.60
CA GLY A 67 0.65 -42.07 4.79
C GLY A 67 2.03 -42.19 4.18
N THR A 68 2.25 -41.50 3.08
CA THR A 68 3.60 -41.18 2.63
C THR A 68 4.37 -40.64 3.84
N LYS A 69 5.40 -41.38 4.29
CA LYS A 69 6.25 -40.91 5.37
C LYS A 69 6.83 -39.57 4.94
N SER A 70 6.50 -38.50 5.67
CA SER A 70 7.09 -37.18 5.47
C SER A 70 8.62 -37.29 5.44
N LYS A 71 9.26 -36.61 4.49
CA LYS A 71 10.74 -36.51 4.40
C LYS A 71 11.35 -35.91 5.67
N PHE A 72 10.61 -35.03 6.34
CA PHE A 72 11.02 -34.29 7.53
C PHE A 72 10.21 -34.73 8.76
N ASP A 73 10.73 -34.48 9.96
CA ASP A 73 10.05 -34.79 11.22
C ASP A 73 8.67 -34.10 11.28
N PRO A 74 7.56 -34.88 11.27
CA PRO A 74 6.21 -34.32 11.32
C PRO A 74 5.86 -33.72 12.69
N ASN A 75 6.62 -34.03 13.75
CA ASN A 75 6.29 -33.60 15.12
C ASN A 75 7.02 -32.33 15.57
N PHE A 76 8.08 -31.92 14.86
CA PHE A 76 8.94 -30.80 15.26
C PHE A 76 8.16 -29.48 15.44
N THR A 77 7.25 -29.13 14.53
CA THR A 77 6.46 -27.89 14.64
C THR A 77 5.57 -27.91 15.88
N GLN A 78 4.88 -29.03 16.13
CA GLN A 78 4.00 -29.13 17.29
C GLN A 78 4.81 -29.04 18.58
N HIS A 79 5.97 -29.70 18.64
CA HIS A 79 6.88 -29.58 19.77
C HIS A 79 7.25 -28.12 20.07
N VAL A 80 7.61 -27.30 19.07
CA VAL A 80 7.94 -25.88 19.28
C VAL A 80 6.73 -25.07 19.77
N ILE A 81 5.53 -25.35 19.26
CA ILE A 81 4.29 -24.71 19.73
C ILE A 81 4.00 -25.08 21.19
N ASP A 82 4.25 -26.33 21.57
CA ASP A 82 4.00 -26.85 22.92
C ASP A 82 4.99 -26.31 23.97
N LEU A 83 6.11 -25.72 23.55
CA LEU A 83 7.03 -25.01 24.47
C LEU A 83 6.45 -23.72 25.05
N MET A 84 5.35 -23.19 24.51
CA MET A 84 4.68 -22.00 25.07
C MET A 84 4.10 -22.30 26.45
N SER A 85 4.50 -21.51 27.47
CA SER A 85 4.09 -21.72 28.86
C SER A 85 2.56 -21.76 29.04
N PRO A 86 2.02 -22.57 29.97
CA PRO A 86 0.58 -22.66 30.24
C PRO A 86 -0.09 -21.30 30.51
N GLU A 87 0.64 -20.33 31.04
CA GLU A 87 0.20 -18.97 31.37
C GLU A 87 0.09 -18.04 30.15
N THR A 88 0.52 -18.48 28.96
CA THR A 88 0.40 -17.71 27.73
C THR A 88 -1.07 -17.36 27.45
N LYS A 89 -1.37 -16.06 27.28
CA LYS A 89 -2.72 -15.57 27.01
C LYS A 89 -3.37 -16.29 25.81
N PRO A 90 -4.67 -16.63 25.85
CA PRO A 90 -5.33 -17.40 24.79
C PRO A 90 -5.13 -16.82 23.38
N ARG A 91 -5.29 -15.50 23.21
CA ARG A 91 -5.10 -14.87 21.89
C ARG A 91 -3.65 -14.93 21.40
N HIS A 92 -2.67 -14.80 22.28
CA HIS A 92 -1.26 -14.90 21.89
C HIS A 92 -0.93 -16.31 21.41
N ARG A 93 -1.45 -17.34 22.09
CA ARG A 93 -1.25 -18.74 21.70
C ARG A 93 -1.79 -19.03 20.30
N VAL A 94 -2.96 -18.47 19.95
CA VAL A 94 -3.54 -18.58 18.60
C VAL A 94 -2.64 -17.93 17.55
N VAL A 95 -2.23 -16.67 17.78
CA VAL A 95 -1.43 -15.90 16.80
C VAL A 95 -0.05 -16.51 16.63
N LEU A 96 0.68 -16.75 17.72
CA LEU A 96 2.06 -17.28 17.67
C LEU A 96 2.09 -18.74 17.20
N GLY A 97 1.12 -19.56 17.62
CA GLY A 97 1.02 -20.94 17.15
C GLY A 97 0.81 -21.03 15.64
N SER A 98 -0.08 -20.19 15.10
CA SER A 98 -0.30 -20.08 13.65
C SER A 98 0.95 -19.59 12.93
N LEU A 99 1.58 -18.52 13.42
CA LEU A 99 2.82 -17.96 12.85
C LEU A 99 3.94 -19.01 12.78
N ILE A 100 4.22 -19.71 13.88
CA ILE A 100 5.25 -20.76 13.95
C ILE A 100 4.94 -21.86 12.94
N LYS A 101 3.68 -22.30 12.88
CA LYS A 101 3.24 -23.33 11.94
C LYS A 101 3.52 -22.92 10.50
N HIS A 102 3.02 -21.76 10.08
CA HIS A 102 3.16 -21.29 8.70
C HIS A 102 4.61 -20.97 8.32
N LEU A 103 5.42 -20.44 9.24
CA LEU A 103 6.86 -20.23 8.99
C LEU A 103 7.60 -21.57 8.81
N HIS A 104 7.33 -22.56 9.67
CA HIS A 104 7.96 -23.88 9.53
C HIS A 104 7.50 -24.59 8.25
N ASP A 105 6.23 -24.47 7.90
CA ASP A 105 5.69 -25.05 6.67
C ASP A 105 6.29 -24.37 5.44
N PHE A 106 6.47 -23.04 5.42
CA PHE A 106 7.25 -22.33 4.40
C PHE A 106 8.67 -22.88 4.26
N CYS A 107 9.40 -23.02 5.37
CA CYS A 107 10.78 -23.55 5.34
C CYS A 107 10.85 -24.97 4.76
N ARG A 108 9.83 -25.81 5.01
CA ARG A 108 9.76 -27.17 4.44
C ARG A 108 9.36 -27.17 2.98
N ASP A 109 8.41 -26.32 2.59
CA ASP A 109 7.88 -26.21 1.23
C ASP A 109 8.99 -25.86 0.24
N VAL A 110 9.83 -24.89 0.58
CA VAL A 110 10.97 -24.48 -0.25
C VAL A 110 12.27 -25.24 0.05
N GLU A 111 12.24 -26.18 1.00
CA GLU A 111 13.42 -26.87 1.56
C GLU A 111 14.59 -25.90 1.85
N LEU A 112 14.28 -24.82 2.59
CA LEU A 112 15.15 -23.66 2.79
C LEU A 112 16.58 -24.05 3.20
N THR A 113 17.57 -23.58 2.46
CA THR A 113 18.98 -23.85 2.75
C THR A 113 19.51 -22.97 3.87
N GLN A 114 20.65 -23.35 4.45
CA GLN A 114 21.32 -22.55 5.48
C GLN A 114 21.79 -21.20 4.94
N GLU A 115 22.27 -21.15 3.69
CA GLU A 115 22.71 -19.90 3.06
C GLU A 115 21.53 -18.94 2.84
N GLU A 116 20.42 -19.44 2.31
CA GLU A 116 19.18 -18.65 2.15
C GLU A 116 18.62 -18.18 3.50
N TRP A 117 18.68 -19.03 4.53
CA TRP A 117 18.27 -18.66 5.88
C TRP A 117 19.13 -17.50 6.43
N VAL A 118 20.45 -17.55 6.29
CA VAL A 118 21.35 -16.44 6.71
C VAL A 118 21.03 -15.16 5.95
N LEU A 119 20.75 -15.24 4.65
CA LEU A 119 20.33 -14.09 3.84
C LEU A 119 19.03 -13.48 4.38
N GLY A 120 18.01 -14.31 4.67
CA GLY A 120 16.74 -13.86 5.25
C GLY A 120 16.89 -13.21 6.62
N VAL A 121 17.72 -13.78 7.50
CA VAL A 121 18.03 -13.19 8.82
C VAL A 121 18.68 -11.81 8.66
N ASN A 122 19.68 -11.69 7.78
CA ASN A 122 20.35 -10.41 7.53
C ASN A 122 19.42 -9.38 6.89
N TYR A 123 18.49 -9.81 6.05
CA TYR A 123 17.45 -8.94 5.50
C TYR A 123 16.49 -8.41 6.58
N ILE A 124 16.03 -9.26 7.50
CA ILE A 124 15.20 -8.82 8.64
C ILE A 124 15.96 -7.84 9.55
N ASN A 125 17.24 -8.11 9.80
CA ASN A 125 18.09 -7.19 10.57
C ASN A 125 18.23 -5.82 9.90
N SER A 126 18.38 -5.78 8.57
CA SER A 126 18.53 -4.52 7.83
C SER A 126 17.26 -3.68 7.84
N ILE A 127 16.08 -4.31 7.83
CA ILE A 127 14.78 -3.62 8.04
C ILE A 127 14.78 -2.85 9.37
N GLY A 128 15.19 -3.50 10.46
CA GLY A 128 15.26 -2.86 11.77
C GLY A 128 16.28 -1.73 11.84
N GLN A 129 17.43 -1.88 11.18
CA GLN A 129 18.49 -0.86 11.11
C GLN A 129 18.11 0.37 10.27
N ALA A 130 17.24 0.21 9.28
CA ALA A 130 16.76 1.30 8.42
C ALA A 130 15.68 2.18 9.08
N TYR A 131 15.15 1.78 10.24
CA TYR A 131 14.10 2.52 10.93
C TYR A 131 14.63 3.86 11.49
N GLN A 132 14.00 4.96 11.10
CA GLN A 132 14.35 6.31 11.53
C GLN A 132 13.12 7.23 11.51
N LYS A 133 13.29 8.51 11.90
CA LYS A 133 12.20 9.49 11.84
C LYS A 133 11.63 9.55 10.42
N ASN A 134 10.30 9.49 10.30
CA ASN A 134 9.57 9.48 9.04
C ASN A 134 9.91 8.32 8.07
N ARG A 135 10.51 7.23 8.57
CA ARG A 135 10.79 6.02 7.81
C ARG A 135 10.49 4.77 8.64
N ASN A 136 9.41 4.08 8.30
CA ASN A 136 9.07 2.79 8.85
C ASN A 136 9.26 1.68 7.80
N GLU A 137 10.46 1.10 7.76
CA GLU A 137 10.83 0.12 6.73
C GLU A 137 10.05 -1.18 6.85
N ALA A 138 9.77 -1.63 8.09
CA ALA A 138 9.00 -2.83 8.34
C ALA A 138 7.57 -2.70 7.81
N TRP A 139 6.94 -1.54 8.05
CA TRP A 139 5.62 -1.23 7.50
C TRP A 139 5.63 -1.28 5.98
N ARG A 140 6.60 -0.62 5.34
CA ARG A 140 6.72 -0.58 3.88
C ARG A 140 6.95 -1.96 3.26
N VAL A 141 7.71 -2.84 3.94
CA VAL A 141 7.87 -4.23 3.51
C VAL A 141 6.53 -4.98 3.61
N CYS A 142 5.73 -4.74 4.65
CA CYS A 142 4.37 -5.28 4.73
C CYS A 142 3.49 -4.81 3.57
N ASP A 143 3.57 -3.53 3.18
CA ASP A 143 2.81 -2.98 2.03
C ASP A 143 3.20 -3.70 0.74
N ILE A 144 4.50 -3.84 0.49
CA ILE A 144 5.03 -4.50 -0.71
C ILE A 144 4.61 -5.98 -0.75
N LEU A 145 4.62 -6.67 0.38
CA LEU A 145 4.19 -8.07 0.47
C LEU A 145 2.66 -8.23 0.49
N GLY A 146 1.89 -7.14 0.43
CA GLY A 146 0.43 -7.16 0.46
C GLY A 146 -0.19 -7.47 1.83
N ILE A 147 0.63 -7.47 2.89
CA ILE A 147 0.18 -7.82 4.25
C ILE A 147 -0.77 -6.75 4.79
N GLU A 148 -0.45 -5.45 4.61
CA GLU A 148 -1.34 -4.39 5.12
C GLU A 148 -2.70 -4.42 4.45
N SER A 149 -2.76 -4.56 3.12
CA SER A 149 -4.02 -4.68 2.37
C SER A 149 -4.84 -5.91 2.77
N LEU A 150 -4.18 -7.06 3.01
CA LEU A 150 -4.87 -8.26 3.48
C LEU A 150 -5.42 -8.08 4.91
N VAL A 151 -4.66 -7.44 5.79
CA VAL A 151 -5.12 -7.12 7.15
C VAL A 151 -6.30 -6.15 7.10
N ASP A 152 -6.26 -5.15 6.21
CA ASP A 152 -7.38 -4.23 5.98
C ASP A 152 -8.65 -4.99 5.57
N GLU A 153 -8.55 -5.88 4.57
CA GLU A 153 -9.67 -6.69 4.10
C GLU A 153 -10.32 -7.48 5.25
N ILE A 154 -9.52 -8.22 6.03
CA ILE A 154 -9.98 -9.03 7.16
C ILE A 154 -10.74 -8.20 8.21
N ASN A 155 -10.30 -6.96 8.45
CA ASN A 155 -10.85 -6.12 9.52
C ASN A 155 -12.04 -5.26 9.08
N HIS A 156 -12.28 -5.10 7.78
CA HIS A 156 -13.32 -4.21 7.26
C HIS A 156 -14.41 -4.91 6.44
N THR A 157 -14.40 -6.24 6.35
CA THR A 157 -15.58 -6.98 5.88
C THR A 157 -16.76 -6.76 6.83
N VAL A 158 -17.82 -6.11 6.33
CA VAL A 158 -19.10 -5.89 7.00
C VAL A 158 -20.16 -5.59 5.94
N GLU A 159 -21.40 -6.03 6.15
CA GLU A 159 -22.54 -5.79 5.27
C GLU A 159 -23.80 -5.51 6.10
N THR A 160 -24.81 -4.91 5.48
CA THR A 160 -26.15 -4.78 6.05
C THR A 160 -26.90 -6.12 6.04
N ASP A 161 -28.05 -6.20 6.72
CA ASP A 161 -28.93 -7.38 6.66
C ASP A 161 -29.43 -7.69 5.24
N SER A 162 -29.48 -6.67 4.38
CA SER A 162 -29.84 -6.77 2.97
C SER A 162 -28.66 -7.11 2.04
N GLY A 163 -27.45 -7.35 2.59
CA GLY A 163 -26.25 -7.68 1.83
C GLY A 163 -25.60 -6.49 1.11
N VAL A 164 -25.81 -5.27 1.60
CA VAL A 164 -25.17 -4.07 1.03
C VAL A 164 -23.87 -3.79 1.78
N ALA A 165 -22.75 -3.78 1.05
CA ALA A 165 -21.44 -3.44 1.58
C ALA A 165 -21.21 -1.90 1.63
N PRO A 166 -20.42 -1.39 2.59
CA PRO A 166 -19.95 0.00 2.56
C PRO A 166 -19.02 0.22 1.35
N THR A 167 -18.60 1.48 1.13
CA THR A 167 -17.44 1.75 0.29
C THR A 167 -16.23 0.98 0.82
N SER A 168 -15.46 0.35 -0.08
CA SER A 168 -14.28 -0.42 0.32
C SER A 168 -13.28 0.42 1.12
N SER A 169 -12.72 -0.17 2.18
CA SER A 169 -11.54 0.38 2.85
C SER A 169 -10.26 0.07 2.07
N THR A 170 -9.21 0.84 2.31
CA THR A 170 -7.83 0.50 1.96
C THR A 170 -6.86 1.05 3.01
N ILE A 171 -5.58 0.72 2.84
CA ILE A 171 -4.51 1.16 3.74
C ILE A 171 -4.49 2.69 3.94
N LEU A 172 -4.19 3.13 5.16
CA LEU A 172 -4.10 4.56 5.52
C LEU A 172 -2.89 5.23 4.86
N GLY A 173 -1.78 4.51 4.79
CA GLY A 173 -0.49 5.04 4.41
C GLY A 173 0.15 5.94 5.49
N PRO A 174 1.43 6.31 5.30
CA PRO A 174 2.25 6.94 6.33
C PRO A 174 2.12 8.48 6.38
N PHE A 175 1.11 9.05 5.72
CA PHE A 175 1.06 10.49 5.44
C PHE A 175 -0.18 11.20 5.98
N TRP A 176 -1.08 10.48 6.67
CA TRP A 176 -2.19 11.10 7.38
C TRP A 176 -1.70 11.93 8.58
N SER A 177 -2.39 13.05 8.85
CA SER A 177 -2.11 13.92 9.99
C SER A 177 -3.41 14.25 10.75
N PRO A 178 -3.44 14.06 12.09
CA PRO A 178 -4.60 14.46 12.89
C PRO A 178 -4.82 15.98 12.87
N GLU A 179 -3.78 16.76 12.58
CA GLU A 179 -3.81 18.22 12.55
C GLU A 179 -4.37 18.82 11.25
N THR A 180 -4.83 18.00 10.29
CA THR A 180 -5.48 18.51 9.08
C THR A 180 -6.62 19.48 9.45
N PRO A 181 -6.64 20.71 8.92
CA PRO A 181 -7.61 21.72 9.31
C PRO A 181 -9.00 21.40 8.73
N PHE A 182 -10.04 21.77 9.48
CA PHE A 182 -11.38 21.91 8.93
C PHE A 182 -11.42 23.10 7.97
N ARG A 183 -12.12 22.93 6.86
CA ARG A 183 -12.35 23.95 5.84
C ARG A 183 -13.85 24.01 5.52
N ASP A 184 -14.30 25.17 5.05
CA ASP A 184 -15.68 25.34 4.62
C ASP A 184 -15.99 24.47 3.40
N LEU A 185 -17.25 24.05 3.26
CA LEU A 185 -17.71 23.37 2.04
C LEU A 185 -17.47 24.25 0.81
N GLY A 186 -16.89 23.66 -0.23
CA GLY A 186 -16.48 24.33 -1.46
C GLY A 186 -15.17 25.12 -1.33
N ALA A 187 -14.45 25.05 -0.21
CA ALA A 187 -13.10 25.59 -0.13
C ALA A 187 -12.11 24.77 -0.97
N SER A 188 -10.96 25.37 -1.26
CA SER A 188 -9.84 24.69 -1.93
C SER A 188 -8.85 24.15 -0.90
N VAL A 189 -8.40 22.91 -1.07
CA VAL A 189 -7.23 22.38 -0.37
C VAL A 189 -5.93 22.80 -1.02
N VAL A 190 -5.96 23.30 -2.27
CA VAL A 190 -4.80 23.80 -3.01
C VAL A 190 -4.41 25.18 -2.47
N GLN A 191 -3.39 25.23 -1.63
CA GLN A 191 -2.81 26.48 -1.09
C GLN A 191 -1.66 26.97 -1.98
N ASN A 192 -0.91 26.03 -2.55
CA ASN A 192 0.17 26.29 -3.49
C ASN A 192 -0.12 25.53 -4.78
N MET A 193 -0.50 26.25 -5.84
CA MET A 193 -0.79 25.67 -7.14
C MET A 193 0.52 25.35 -7.89
N PRO A 194 0.82 24.08 -8.21
CA PRO A 194 1.92 23.73 -9.10
C PRO A 194 1.65 24.21 -10.54
N LYS A 195 2.70 24.43 -11.32
CA LYS A 195 2.57 24.93 -12.71
C LYS A 195 1.81 23.97 -13.63
N ASP A 196 1.92 22.68 -13.36
CA ASP A 196 1.29 21.56 -14.06
C ASP A 196 0.05 21.01 -13.31
N GLY A 197 -0.38 21.70 -12.25
CA GLY A 197 -1.54 21.32 -11.47
C GLY A 197 -2.84 21.44 -12.27
N GLN A 198 -3.68 20.41 -12.19
CA GLN A 198 -5.01 20.40 -12.80
C GLN A 198 -6.07 20.55 -11.70
N LEU A 199 -6.61 21.78 -11.56
CA LEU A 199 -7.61 22.07 -10.54
C LEU A 199 -8.89 21.27 -10.81
N THR A 200 -9.33 20.53 -9.81
CA THR A 200 -10.47 19.63 -9.88
C THR A 200 -11.52 20.02 -8.86
N TYR A 201 -12.77 20.11 -9.29
CA TYR A 201 -13.93 20.15 -8.41
C TYR A 201 -14.32 18.73 -8.02
N PHE A 202 -14.15 18.39 -6.74
CA PHE A 202 -14.47 17.08 -6.19
C PHE A 202 -15.76 17.21 -5.39
N HIS A 203 -16.77 16.40 -5.70
CA HIS A 203 -18.04 16.38 -4.98
C HIS A 203 -18.67 15.00 -4.88
N GLY A 204 -19.70 14.88 -4.05
CA GLY A 204 -20.49 13.66 -3.92
C GLY A 204 -21.36 13.69 -2.67
N VAL A 205 -21.89 12.53 -2.29
CA VAL A 205 -22.75 12.36 -1.12
C VAL A 205 -22.24 11.22 -0.25
N ILE A 206 -22.14 11.46 1.06
CA ILE A 206 -21.95 10.40 2.05
C ILE A 206 -23.33 9.87 2.42
N LYS A 207 -23.58 8.58 2.13
CA LYS A 207 -24.88 7.92 2.26
C LYS A 207 -24.83 6.77 3.26
N ASP A 208 -25.95 6.54 3.92
CA ASP A 208 -26.21 5.32 4.66
C ASP A 208 -26.47 4.17 3.68
N ALA A 209 -25.67 3.11 3.78
CA ALA A 209 -25.78 1.92 2.94
C ALA A 209 -27.13 1.19 3.08
N GLU A 210 -27.77 1.28 4.25
CA GLU A 210 -29.07 0.63 4.51
C GLU A 210 -30.23 1.43 3.93
N THR A 211 -30.28 2.74 4.19
CA THR A 211 -31.43 3.58 3.82
C THR A 211 -31.26 4.35 2.51
N GLY A 212 -30.04 4.47 2.00
CA GLY A 212 -29.68 5.28 0.84
C GLY A 212 -29.74 6.80 1.08
N LYS A 213 -30.08 7.25 2.29
CA LYS A 213 -30.18 8.67 2.65
C LYS A 213 -28.81 9.27 2.88
N GLY A 214 -28.66 10.56 2.58
CA GLY A 214 -27.46 11.31 2.94
C GLY A 214 -27.26 11.40 4.45
N ILE A 215 -26.00 11.36 4.89
CA ILE A 215 -25.60 11.44 6.30
C ILE A 215 -25.10 12.86 6.58
N PRO A 216 -25.88 13.68 7.31
CA PRO A 216 -25.43 15.02 7.70
C PRO A 216 -24.29 14.97 8.72
N ASP A 217 -23.50 16.03 8.79
CA ASP A 217 -22.39 16.22 9.74
C ASP A 217 -21.29 15.14 9.71
N ALA A 218 -21.28 14.26 8.69
CA ALA A 218 -20.18 13.34 8.44
C ALA A 218 -18.93 14.13 8.02
N VAL A 219 -17.76 13.69 8.49
CA VAL A 219 -16.49 14.37 8.20
C VAL A 219 -15.77 13.63 7.08
N PHE A 220 -15.51 14.31 5.97
CA PHE A 220 -14.61 13.87 4.89
C PHE A 220 -13.23 14.51 5.10
N ASP A 221 -12.24 13.72 5.52
CA ASP A 221 -10.84 14.11 5.67
C ASP A 221 -10.05 13.64 4.44
N MET A 222 -9.43 14.58 3.73
CA MET A 222 -8.70 14.29 2.49
C MET A 222 -7.26 14.77 2.55
N TRP A 223 -6.36 14.00 1.92
CA TRP A 223 -4.98 14.40 1.67
C TRP A 223 -4.45 13.78 0.38
N GLN A 224 -3.56 14.48 -0.32
CA GLN A 224 -2.88 13.96 -1.51
C GLN A 224 -1.47 14.54 -1.65
N ALA A 225 -0.64 13.90 -2.47
CA ALA A 225 0.63 14.46 -2.90
C ALA A 225 0.41 15.61 -3.91
N SER A 226 1.39 16.50 -4.01
CA SER A 226 1.50 17.46 -5.12
C SER A 226 1.97 16.76 -6.40
N THR A 227 2.01 17.48 -7.53
CA THR A 227 2.39 16.93 -8.85
C THR A 227 3.84 16.42 -8.91
N ASN A 228 4.68 16.81 -7.94
CA ASN A 228 6.03 16.29 -7.78
C ASN A 228 6.10 14.99 -6.94
N GLY A 229 4.96 14.40 -6.57
CA GLY A 229 4.87 13.17 -5.78
C GLY A 229 5.16 13.33 -4.29
N LYS A 230 5.24 14.58 -3.77
CA LYS A 230 5.51 14.83 -2.35
C LYS A 230 4.33 15.41 -1.61
N TYR A 231 4.17 14.98 -0.36
CA TYR A 231 3.28 15.60 0.62
C TYR A 231 3.96 16.80 1.27
N ASP A 232 3.17 17.78 1.69
CA ASP A 232 3.58 19.03 2.33
C ASP A 232 4.70 18.90 3.38
N VAL A 233 4.59 17.95 4.32
CA VAL A 233 5.57 17.73 5.40
C VAL A 233 6.96 17.30 4.89
N PHE A 234 7.02 16.75 3.68
CA PHE A 234 8.26 16.32 3.00
C PHE A 234 8.72 17.31 1.93
N ASP A 235 8.03 18.44 1.78
CA ASP A 235 8.29 19.43 0.73
C ASP A 235 8.06 20.88 1.20
N PRO A 236 8.62 21.29 2.35
CA PRO A 236 8.36 22.60 2.94
C PRO A 236 8.87 23.78 2.09
N GLU A 237 9.75 23.52 1.11
CA GLU A 237 10.28 24.54 0.19
C GLU A 237 9.28 24.91 -0.90
N ASN A 238 8.37 24.00 -1.26
CA ASN A 238 7.39 24.20 -2.34
C ASN A 238 5.94 24.22 -1.84
N GLN A 239 5.69 23.75 -0.62
CA GLN A 239 4.36 23.58 -0.06
C GLN A 239 4.26 24.21 1.32
N THR A 240 3.22 25.02 1.52
CA THR A 240 2.81 25.45 2.85
C THR A 240 2.26 24.27 3.64
N ARG A 241 2.40 24.34 4.97
CA ARG A 241 1.83 23.32 5.86
C ARG A 241 0.33 23.18 5.60
N HIS A 242 -0.15 21.94 5.49
CA HIS A 242 -1.52 21.59 5.14
C HIS A 242 -1.97 21.98 3.72
N ASN A 243 -1.04 22.25 2.81
CA ASN A 243 -1.34 22.22 1.38
C ASN A 243 -1.86 20.84 0.98
N LEU A 244 -2.90 20.81 0.13
CA LEU A 244 -3.53 19.57 -0.36
C LEU A 244 -4.09 18.68 0.75
N ARG A 245 -4.54 19.30 1.86
CA ARG A 245 -5.24 18.63 2.96
C ARG A 245 -6.47 19.42 3.40
N GLY A 246 -7.54 18.73 3.78
CA GLY A 246 -8.71 19.39 4.37
C GLY A 246 -9.74 18.41 4.94
N LYS A 247 -10.39 18.83 6.02
CA LYS A 247 -11.59 18.18 6.57
C LYS A 247 -12.82 18.98 6.25
N PHE A 248 -13.86 18.33 5.76
CA PHE A 248 -15.13 18.93 5.37
C PHE A 248 -16.28 18.22 6.08
N LYS A 249 -17.23 18.98 6.63
CA LYS A 249 -18.47 18.41 7.16
C LYS A 249 -19.53 18.42 6.06
N THR A 250 -20.29 17.33 5.93
CA THR A 250 -21.40 17.27 4.99
C THR A 250 -22.54 18.20 5.38
N ASP A 251 -23.32 18.62 4.38
CA ASP A 251 -24.55 19.38 4.60
C ASP A 251 -25.73 18.51 5.08
N ALA A 252 -26.92 19.11 5.18
CA ALA A 252 -28.13 18.43 5.66
C ALA A 252 -28.56 17.25 4.77
N GLU A 253 -28.15 17.23 3.50
CA GLU A 253 -28.42 16.14 2.55
C GLU A 253 -27.22 15.19 2.40
N GLY A 254 -26.21 15.30 3.26
CA GLY A 254 -25.00 14.47 3.23
C GLY A 254 -24.01 14.82 2.13
N LYS A 255 -24.16 15.95 1.44
CA LYS A 255 -23.28 16.35 0.35
C LYS A 255 -21.99 16.92 0.88
N PHE A 256 -20.90 16.65 0.16
CA PHE A 256 -19.63 17.32 0.34
C PHE A 256 -19.11 17.79 -1.02
N TYR A 257 -18.32 18.87 -1.00
CA TYR A 257 -17.67 19.38 -2.19
C TYR A 257 -16.49 20.26 -1.81
N PHE A 258 -15.42 20.20 -2.60
CA PHE A 258 -14.19 20.96 -2.41
C PHE A 258 -13.37 21.02 -3.70
N TYR A 259 -12.29 21.80 -3.69
CA TYR A 259 -11.36 21.87 -4.82
C TYR A 259 -10.02 21.26 -4.45
N CYS A 260 -9.51 20.37 -5.30
CA CYS A 260 -8.24 19.67 -5.14
C CYS A 260 -7.47 19.63 -6.47
N LEU A 261 -6.40 18.85 -6.55
CA LEU A 261 -5.72 18.55 -7.82
C LEU A 261 -6.13 17.17 -8.32
N LYS A 262 -6.14 16.96 -9.65
CA LYS A 262 -6.02 15.60 -10.19
C LYS A 262 -4.68 15.05 -9.67
N PRO A 263 -4.66 13.91 -8.95
CA PRO A 263 -3.43 13.38 -8.41
C PRO A 263 -2.51 12.90 -9.53
N THR A 264 -1.22 12.78 -9.23
CA THR A 264 -0.21 12.15 -10.09
C THR A 264 0.38 10.94 -9.36
N GLU A 265 0.87 9.98 -10.13
CA GLU A 265 1.61 8.85 -9.63
C GLU A 265 2.89 9.29 -8.90
N TYR A 266 3.36 8.45 -7.99
CA TYR A 266 4.66 8.66 -7.35
C TYR A 266 5.32 7.33 -6.99
N ALA A 267 6.65 7.34 -6.98
CA ALA A 267 7.42 6.21 -6.48
C ALA A 267 7.53 6.26 -4.95
N ILE A 268 7.39 5.10 -4.29
CA ILE A 268 7.87 4.97 -2.92
C ILE A 268 9.40 5.14 -2.88
N ASP A 269 9.95 5.42 -1.70
CA ASP A 269 11.39 5.54 -1.49
C ASP A 269 12.15 4.32 -2.04
N THR A 270 13.08 4.58 -2.96
CA THR A 270 13.84 3.58 -3.72
C THR A 270 15.19 3.25 -3.07
N SER A 271 15.38 3.64 -1.81
CA SER A 271 16.52 3.27 -0.98
C SER A 271 16.18 2.22 0.07
N GLY A 272 17.19 1.46 0.51
CA GLY A 272 17.11 0.54 1.63
C GLY A 272 16.34 -0.77 1.39
N PRO A 273 16.06 -1.52 2.46
CA PRO A 273 15.56 -2.90 2.38
C PRO A 273 14.26 -3.09 1.60
N SER A 274 13.33 -2.13 1.63
CA SER A 274 12.09 -2.21 0.84
C SER A 274 12.37 -2.14 -0.66
N ALA A 275 13.30 -1.27 -1.06
CA ALA A 275 13.68 -1.12 -2.46
C ALA A 275 14.47 -2.34 -2.97
N ASP A 276 15.29 -2.94 -2.12
CA ASP A 276 16.02 -4.16 -2.47
C ASP A 276 15.07 -5.34 -2.65
N LEU A 277 14.02 -5.45 -1.83
CA LEU A 277 12.96 -6.44 -2.01
C LEU A 277 12.21 -6.27 -3.33
N LEU A 278 11.86 -5.04 -3.73
CA LEU A 278 11.24 -4.78 -5.03
C LEU A 278 12.13 -5.22 -6.19
N LYS A 279 13.42 -4.89 -6.14
CA LYS A 279 14.41 -5.31 -7.15
C LYS A 279 14.49 -6.82 -7.24
N LEU A 280 14.52 -7.51 -6.09
CA LEU A 280 14.58 -8.97 -6.02
C LEU A 280 13.36 -9.63 -6.68
N MET A 281 12.18 -9.04 -6.49
CA MET A 281 10.93 -9.51 -7.12
C MET A 281 10.73 -9.01 -8.55
N GLY A 282 11.61 -8.15 -9.08
CA GLY A 282 11.43 -7.52 -10.39
C GLY A 282 10.25 -6.55 -10.47
N ARG A 283 9.84 -5.94 -9.35
CA ARG A 283 8.72 -4.99 -9.27
C ARG A 283 9.18 -3.54 -9.33
N HIS A 284 8.34 -2.67 -9.87
CA HIS A 284 8.56 -1.22 -9.86
C HIS A 284 8.15 -0.59 -8.51
N PRO A 285 8.60 0.63 -8.18
CA PRO A 285 8.24 1.31 -6.92
C PRO A 285 7.02 2.23 -7.02
N TYR A 286 6.39 2.34 -8.20
CA TYR A 286 5.29 3.27 -8.43
C TYR A 286 4.00 2.85 -7.74
N ARG A 287 3.33 3.85 -7.14
CA ARG A 287 1.93 3.80 -6.77
C ARG A 287 1.13 4.59 -7.82
N PRO A 288 -0.05 4.11 -8.23
CA PRO A 288 -0.94 4.89 -9.09
C PRO A 288 -1.26 6.22 -8.41
N ALA A 289 -1.60 7.24 -9.19
CA ALA A 289 -2.13 8.50 -8.70
C ALA A 289 -3.32 8.24 -7.75
N HIS A 290 -3.35 8.91 -6.60
CA HIS A 290 -4.48 8.78 -5.67
C HIS A 290 -4.74 10.00 -4.81
N ILE A 291 -5.99 10.10 -4.36
CA ILE A 291 -6.45 10.96 -3.27
C ILE A 291 -6.78 10.05 -2.09
N HIS A 292 -6.20 10.33 -0.92
CA HIS A 292 -6.63 9.64 0.29
C HIS A 292 -7.92 10.25 0.83
N MET A 293 -8.73 9.38 1.41
CA MET A 293 -10.00 9.68 2.03
C MET A 293 -10.08 9.00 3.40
N MET A 294 -10.56 9.72 4.40
CA MET A 294 -11.04 9.17 5.65
C MET A 294 -12.39 9.79 5.98
N VAL A 295 -13.44 8.97 6.05
CA VAL A 295 -14.80 9.43 6.37
C VAL A 295 -15.20 8.91 7.74
N THR A 296 -15.66 9.82 8.61
CA THR A 296 -16.05 9.49 9.99
C THR A 296 -17.42 10.05 10.35
N HIS A 297 -18.16 9.31 11.19
CA HIS A 297 -19.39 9.76 11.83
C HIS A 297 -19.57 9.03 13.18
N PRO A 298 -20.18 9.64 14.22
CA PRO A 298 -20.38 8.98 15.51
C PRO A 298 -21.18 7.67 15.43
N GLU A 299 -22.17 7.61 14.55
CA GLU A 299 -23.13 6.48 14.45
C GLU A 299 -22.84 5.47 13.34
N PHE A 300 -21.89 5.77 12.44
CA PHE A 300 -21.52 4.90 11.33
C PHE A 300 -20.09 4.39 11.48
N ILE A 301 -19.84 3.20 10.94
CA ILE A 301 -18.51 2.65 10.75
C ILE A 301 -17.83 3.54 9.71
N GLY A 302 -16.75 4.21 10.11
CA GLY A 302 -16.00 5.06 9.20
C GLY A 302 -15.17 4.24 8.21
N VAL A 303 -14.74 4.89 7.13
CA VAL A 303 -13.93 4.27 6.08
C VAL A 303 -12.65 5.07 5.87
N THR A 304 -11.52 4.37 5.78
CA THR A 304 -10.28 4.91 5.24
C THR A 304 -10.07 4.26 3.88
N ALA A 305 -9.80 5.05 2.85
CA ALA A 305 -9.56 4.53 1.51
C ALA A 305 -8.65 5.46 0.70
N GLN A 306 -8.33 5.02 -0.51
CA GLN A 306 -7.60 5.75 -1.53
C GLN A 306 -8.40 5.68 -2.82
N LEU A 307 -8.55 6.82 -3.48
CA LEU A 307 -9.36 6.97 -4.69
C LEU A 307 -8.43 7.25 -5.87
N TYR A 308 -8.58 6.50 -6.95
CA TYR A 308 -7.59 6.43 -8.03
C TYR A 308 -8.20 6.89 -9.36
N PRO A 309 -7.54 7.73 -10.17
CA PRO A 309 -7.98 7.97 -11.55
C PRO A 309 -8.06 6.64 -12.31
N SER A 310 -9.19 6.37 -12.96
CA SER A 310 -9.41 5.12 -13.71
C SER A 310 -8.51 4.98 -14.95
N ASP A 311 -7.81 6.05 -15.33
CA ASP A 311 -6.89 6.13 -16.46
C ASP A 311 -5.41 5.97 -16.07
N ASP A 312 -5.10 5.65 -14.80
CA ASP A 312 -3.72 5.52 -14.33
C ASP A 312 -3.04 4.21 -14.82
N PRO A 313 -1.78 4.26 -15.29
CA PRO A 313 -1.09 3.08 -15.82
C PRO A 313 -0.65 2.05 -14.77
N TYR A 314 -0.70 2.39 -13.48
CA TYR A 314 -0.21 1.55 -12.38
C TYR A 314 -1.35 0.92 -11.55
N LEU A 315 -2.61 0.97 -11.99
CA LEU A 315 -3.74 0.41 -11.24
C LEU A 315 -3.56 -1.09 -10.95
N GLU A 316 -3.18 -1.88 -11.95
CA GLU A 316 -3.01 -3.34 -11.81
C GLU A 316 -1.74 -3.73 -11.05
N THR A 317 -0.79 -2.80 -10.91
CA THR A 317 0.56 -3.08 -10.42
C THR A 317 0.96 -2.19 -9.24
N ASP A 318 -0.01 -1.60 -8.51
CA ASP A 318 0.26 -0.78 -7.32
C ASP A 318 1.24 -1.51 -6.40
N THR A 319 2.33 -0.82 -6.08
CA THR A 319 3.38 -1.36 -5.21
C THR A 319 2.84 -1.77 -3.84
N ALA A 320 1.78 -1.08 -3.35
CA ALA A 320 1.15 -1.37 -2.06
C ALA A 320 -0.11 -2.26 -2.16
N CYS A 321 -0.46 -2.77 -3.34
CA CYS A 321 -1.60 -3.66 -3.54
C CYS A 321 -2.93 -3.11 -2.94
N ALA A 322 -3.21 -1.82 -3.10
CA ALA A 322 -4.33 -1.16 -2.43
C ALA A 322 -5.52 -0.82 -3.35
N VAL A 323 -5.38 -1.00 -4.67
CA VAL A 323 -6.41 -0.64 -5.65
C VAL A 323 -7.59 -1.61 -5.58
N LYS A 324 -8.80 -1.06 -5.60
CA LYS A 324 -10.09 -1.79 -5.67
C LYS A 324 -11.00 -1.08 -6.67
N ASP A 325 -11.83 -1.86 -7.37
CA ASP A 325 -12.64 -1.37 -8.50
C ASP A 325 -13.63 -0.26 -8.11
N ASP A 326 -14.23 -0.33 -6.92
CA ASP A 326 -15.19 0.68 -6.44
C ASP A 326 -14.55 1.98 -5.94
N LEU A 327 -13.22 2.07 -6.02
CA LEU A 327 -12.41 3.24 -5.63
C LEU A 327 -11.86 4.00 -6.83
N LEU A 328 -12.24 3.62 -8.05
CA LEU A 328 -11.83 4.29 -9.27
C LEU A 328 -12.67 5.57 -9.51
N LEU A 329 -11.99 6.62 -9.93
CA LEU A 329 -12.51 7.95 -10.21
C LEU A 329 -12.49 8.23 -11.71
N THR A 330 -13.59 8.79 -12.21
CA THR A 330 -13.66 9.31 -13.58
C THR A 330 -13.56 10.84 -13.56
N PHE A 331 -12.41 11.37 -13.95
CA PHE A 331 -12.21 12.81 -14.09
C PHE A 331 -12.77 13.28 -15.44
N LYS A 332 -13.71 14.22 -15.41
CA LYS A 332 -14.36 14.76 -16.61
C LYS A 332 -13.92 16.20 -16.84
N PRO A 333 -13.57 16.59 -18.09
CA PRO A 333 -13.33 18.00 -18.40
C PRO A 333 -14.55 18.87 -18.09
N VAL A 334 -14.33 20.03 -17.47
CA VAL A 334 -15.37 21.04 -17.26
C VAL A 334 -14.89 22.40 -17.78
N GLN A 335 -15.82 23.19 -18.30
CA GLN A 335 -15.57 24.55 -18.79
C GLN A 335 -16.38 25.54 -17.99
N ASN A 336 -15.82 26.74 -17.77
CA ASN A 336 -16.48 27.83 -17.05
C ASN A 336 -16.95 27.46 -15.64
N GLU A 337 -16.26 26.53 -14.97
CA GLU A 337 -16.51 26.23 -13.57
C GLU A 337 -16.19 27.47 -12.72
N ALA A 338 -17.04 27.74 -11.72
CA ALA A 338 -17.10 29.03 -11.02
C ALA A 338 -15.79 29.45 -10.35
N LYS A 339 -14.93 28.50 -9.95
CA LYS A 339 -13.62 28.76 -9.34
C LYS A 339 -12.45 28.34 -10.23
N GLY A 340 -12.71 28.10 -11.52
CA GLY A 340 -11.70 27.81 -12.52
C GLY A 340 -11.20 26.37 -12.51
N ALA A 341 -11.94 25.42 -11.94
CA ALA A 341 -11.62 24.01 -12.12
C ALA A 341 -11.68 23.65 -13.61
N THR A 342 -10.73 22.82 -14.05
CA THR A 342 -10.69 22.28 -15.41
C THR A 342 -11.21 20.85 -15.47
N LEU A 343 -11.35 20.22 -14.30
CA LEU A 343 -11.88 18.87 -14.14
C LEU A 343 -12.99 18.85 -13.07
N ASP A 344 -13.94 17.94 -13.27
CA ASP A 344 -15.00 17.56 -12.35
C ASP A 344 -14.84 16.07 -12.00
N VAL A 345 -15.02 15.74 -10.74
CA VAL A 345 -15.08 14.34 -10.28
C VAL A 345 -16.17 14.19 -9.22
N GLU A 346 -17.05 13.23 -9.46
CA GLU A 346 -18.14 12.85 -8.55
C GLU A 346 -17.83 11.50 -7.92
N TYR A 347 -17.96 11.38 -6.60
CA TYR A 347 -17.77 10.12 -5.88
C TYR A 347 -18.64 10.04 -4.62
N ASP A 348 -19.53 9.05 -4.57
CA ASP A 348 -20.36 8.78 -3.40
C ASP A 348 -19.68 7.81 -2.43
N VAL A 349 -19.83 8.08 -1.13
CA VAL A 349 -19.33 7.19 -0.06
C VAL A 349 -20.52 6.52 0.61
N ARG A 350 -20.45 5.20 0.78
CA ARG A 350 -21.45 4.43 1.55
C ARG A 350 -20.86 4.05 2.90
N LEU A 351 -21.55 4.43 3.97
CA LEU A 351 -21.21 3.99 5.33
C LEU A 351 -22.26 3.03 5.85
N VAL A 352 -21.83 2.08 6.68
CA VAL A 352 -22.71 1.13 7.37
C VAL A 352 -22.83 1.55 8.84
N SER A 353 -24.03 1.44 9.42
CA SER A 353 -24.27 1.78 10.83
C SER A 353 -23.41 0.92 11.77
N LYS A 354 -22.93 1.51 12.88
CA LYS A 354 -22.17 0.77 13.92
C LYS A 354 -22.95 -0.39 14.53
N LYS A 355 -24.28 -0.46 14.39
CA LYS A 355 -25.08 -1.60 14.83
C LYS A 355 -24.60 -2.94 14.24
N TYR A 356 -24.02 -2.92 13.04
CA TYR A 356 -23.52 -4.11 12.33
C TYR A 356 -22.14 -4.57 12.81
N LYS A 357 -21.35 -3.66 13.39
CA LYS A 357 -20.04 -3.98 13.97
C LYS A 357 -19.71 -3.01 15.12
N PRO A 358 -20.33 -3.20 16.31
CA PRO A 358 -20.21 -2.25 17.42
C PRO A 358 -18.78 -2.06 17.93
N ASP A 359 -17.97 -3.11 17.82
CA ASP A 359 -16.56 -3.12 18.23
C ASP A 359 -15.61 -2.57 17.14
N SER A 360 -16.15 -2.07 16.03
CA SER A 360 -15.33 -1.48 14.97
C SER A 360 -14.61 -0.23 15.48
N GLN A 361 -13.29 -0.25 15.37
CA GLN A 361 -12.43 0.89 15.66
C GLN A 361 -11.64 1.23 14.40
N MET A 362 -11.60 2.52 14.06
CA MET A 362 -10.71 3.00 13.01
C MET A 362 -9.30 3.12 13.54
N LEU A 363 -8.32 2.71 12.74
CA LEU A 363 -6.91 2.98 13.02
C LEU A 363 -6.64 4.48 12.84
N MET A 364 -6.65 5.21 13.94
CA MET A 364 -6.34 6.66 13.98
C MET A 364 -4.86 6.91 14.28
N GLN A 365 -3.98 6.09 13.71
CA GLN A 365 -2.53 6.17 13.91
C GLN A 365 -1.81 5.95 12.59
N ASN A 366 -1.03 6.94 12.20
CA ASN A 366 -0.10 6.86 11.08
C ASN A 366 1.02 5.84 11.39
N ALA A 367 1.55 5.15 10.38
CA ALA A 367 2.72 4.27 10.45
C ALA A 367 3.95 4.88 11.17
N ASN A 368 4.09 6.21 11.17
CA ASN A 368 5.15 6.94 11.87
C ASN A 368 4.82 7.28 13.33
N GLN A 369 3.58 7.06 13.77
CA GLN A 369 3.08 7.29 15.14
C GLN A 369 3.54 8.66 15.70
N ASN A 370 4.11 8.69 16.90
CA ASN A 370 4.61 9.90 17.56
C ASN A 370 5.89 10.49 16.92
N LYS A 371 6.36 9.93 15.80
CA LYS A 371 7.57 10.36 15.09
C LYS A 371 7.29 11.01 13.74
N PHE A 372 6.02 11.29 13.43
CA PHE A 372 5.61 12.08 12.26
C PHE A 372 6.17 13.51 12.31
#